data_AF-A0A968XW38-F1
#
_entry.id   AF-A0A968XW38-F1
#
_cell.length_a   1.000
_cell.length_b   1.000
_cell.length_c   1.000
_cell.angle_alpha   90.00
_cell.angle_beta   90.00
_cell.angle_gamma   90.00
#
_symmetry.space_group_name_H-M   'P 1'
#
loop_
_entity.id
_entity.type
_entity.pdbx_description
1 polymer ?
#
loop_
_entity_poly.entity_id
_entity_poly.type
_entity_poly.pdbx_seq_one_letter_code
_entity_poly.pdbx_strand_id
1 'polypeptide(L)'
;MTSVIGTSTRPAIAKKTPIAWLKKNLFSTWYNVIISVVLLFIIGRTVISTLDWAFNLAQWSVIPENLKLYMVGLFPVRQLWRIWTLLGLIAALAGLSWGAVARNAAQLF
;
A
#
# COMPACT_ATOMS: atom_id res chain seq x y z
N MET A 1 9.20 -31.82 54.01
CA MET A 1 9.27 -30.91 52.84
C MET A 1 9.18 -31.76 51.59
N THR A 2 8.01 -31.83 50.96
CA THR A 2 7.80 -32.56 49.69
C THR A 2 7.22 -31.55 48.70
N SER A 3 7.97 -31.19 47.65
CA SER A 3 7.48 -30.32 46.59
C SER A 3 6.68 -31.14 45.59
N VAL A 4 5.43 -30.74 45.36
CA VAL A 4 4.60 -31.25 44.28
C VAL A 4 4.97 -30.50 42.99
N ILE A 5 5.52 -31.23 42.02
CA ILE A 5 5.89 -30.69 40.71
C ILE A 5 4.61 -30.58 39.88
N GLY A 6 4.12 -29.36 39.65
CA GLY A 6 2.97 -29.12 38.78
C GLY A 6 3.33 -29.37 37.32
N THR A 7 2.63 -30.28 36.65
CA THR A 7 2.74 -30.48 35.20
C THR A 7 2.04 -29.32 34.48
N SER A 8 2.83 -28.30 34.11
CA SER A 8 2.38 -27.19 33.27
C SER A 8 2.04 -27.70 31.87
N THR A 9 0.78 -28.07 31.66
CA THR A 9 0.28 -28.37 30.32
C THR A 9 0.03 -27.03 29.60
N ARG A 10 0.83 -26.75 28.57
CA ARG A 10 0.64 -25.58 27.70
C ARG A 10 -0.81 -25.57 27.20
N PRO A 11 -1.58 -24.47 27.37
CA PRO A 11 -2.97 -24.47 26.94
C PRO A 11 -3.01 -24.78 25.45
N ALA A 12 -3.81 -25.78 25.07
CA ALA A 12 -4.01 -26.12 23.67
C ALA A 12 -4.54 -24.87 22.96
N ILE A 13 -3.76 -24.32 22.04
CA ILE A 13 -4.17 -23.17 21.25
C ILE A 13 -5.27 -23.68 20.32
N ALA A 14 -6.52 -23.58 20.77
CA ALA A 14 -7.67 -23.95 19.98
C ALA A 14 -7.64 -23.12 18.68
N LYS A 15 -7.34 -23.76 17.55
CA LYS A 15 -7.37 -23.15 16.22
C LYS A 15 -8.81 -22.72 15.96
N LYS A 16 -9.12 -21.44 16.17
CA LYS A 16 -10.45 -20.92 15.89
C LYS A 16 -10.66 -20.96 14.40
N THR A 17 -11.75 -21.59 13.96
CA THR A 17 -12.18 -21.49 12.57
C THR A 17 -12.51 -20.02 12.26
N PRO A 18 -12.30 -19.54 11.02
CA PRO A 18 -12.56 -18.15 10.66
C PRO A 18 -13.98 -17.68 11.04
N ILE A 19 -14.96 -18.57 10.89
CA ILE A 19 -16.36 -18.33 11.27
C ILE A 19 -16.52 -18.16 12.79
N ALA A 20 -15.86 -19.01 13.60
CA ALA A 20 -15.91 -18.89 15.05
C ALA A 20 -15.23 -17.60 15.55
N TRP A 21 -14.19 -17.14 14.86
CA TRP A 21 -13.59 -15.84 15.12
C TRP A 21 -14.54 -14.70 14.75
N LEU A 22 -15.19 -14.76 13.59
CA LEU A 22 -16.11 -13.73 13.11
C LEU A 22 -17.29 -13.55 14.07
N LYS A 23 -17.92 -14.67 14.48
CA LYS A 23 -19.02 -14.66 15.46
C LYS A 23 -18.58 -14.05 16.79
N LYS A 24 -17.37 -14.37 17.27
CA LYS A 24 -16.86 -13.86 18.54
C LYS A 24 -16.48 -12.37 18.49
N ASN A 25 -16.00 -11.86 17.36
CA ASN A 25 -15.46 -10.49 17.29
C ASN A 25 -16.44 -9.48 16.69
N LEU A 26 -17.17 -9.85 15.63
CA LEU A 26 -18.09 -8.94 14.93
C LEU A 26 -19.54 -9.09 15.38
N PHE A 27 -19.96 -10.29 15.82
CA PHE A 27 -21.36 -10.59 16.14
C PHE A 27 -21.57 -11.00 17.60
N SER A 28 -20.73 -10.51 18.52
CA SER A 28 -20.77 -10.89 19.93
C SER A 28 -21.97 -10.32 20.71
N THR A 29 -22.50 -9.18 20.28
CA THR A 29 -23.64 -8.50 20.92
C THR A 29 -24.60 -7.98 19.85
N TRP A 30 -25.86 -7.72 20.23
CA TRP A 30 -26.90 -7.25 19.31
C TRP A 30 -26.55 -5.91 18.64
N TYR A 31 -25.92 -4.99 19.38
CA TYR A 31 -25.44 -3.72 18.82
C TYR A 31 -24.30 -3.93 17.82
N ASN A 32 -23.36 -4.83 18.10
CA ASN A 32 -22.29 -5.18 17.16
C ASN A 32 -22.83 -5.79 15.86
N VAL A 33 -23.94 -6.56 15.92
CA VAL A 33 -24.62 -7.05 14.71
C VAL A 33 -25.16 -5.88 13.89
N ILE A 34 -25.88 -4.94 14.51
CA ILE A 34 -26.44 -3.78 13.82
C ILE A 34 -25.34 -2.94 13.17
N ILE A 35 -24.29 -2.59 13.92
CA ILE A 35 -23.15 -1.84 13.36
C ILE A 35 -22.53 -2.59 12.19
N SER A 36 -22.29 -3.91 12.34
CA SER A 36 -21.66 -4.70 11.29
C SER A 36 -22.49 -4.72 10.01
N VAL A 37 -23.82 -4.84 10.11
CA VAL A 37 -24.73 -4.80 8.96
C VAL A 37 -24.73 -3.43 8.32
N VAL A 38 -24.81 -2.35 9.10
CA VAL A 38 -24.77 -0.98 8.60
C VAL A 38 -23.43 -0.69 7.90
N LEU A 39 -22.32 -1.11 8.50
CA LEU A 39 -20.99 -0.94 7.93
C LEU A 39 -20.84 -1.72 6.63
N LEU A 40 -21.29 -2.98 6.59
CA LEU A 40 -21.29 -3.78 5.36
C LEU A 40 -22.14 -3.13 4.26
N PHE A 41 -23.29 -2.57 4.61
CA PHE A 41 -24.12 -1.85 3.66
C PHE A 41 -23.40 -0.61 3.09
N ILE A 42 -22.79 0.21 3.95
CA ILE A 42 -22.03 1.40 3.53
C ILE A 42 -20.86 0.98 2.65
N ILE A 43 -20.06 0.00 3.07
CA ILE A 43 -18.93 -0.51 2.30
C ILE A 43 -19.42 -1.03 0.93
N GLY A 44 -20.49 -1.82 0.91
CA GLY A 44 -21.06 -2.35 -0.32
C GLY A 44 -21.48 -1.24 -1.28
N ARG A 45 -22.18 -0.21 -0.78
CA ARG A 45 -22.58 0.97 -1.58
C ARG A 45 -21.39 1.73 -2.12
N THR A 46 -20.37 1.99 -1.28
CA THR A 46 -19.15 2.67 -1.70
C THR A 46 -18.40 1.87 -2.76
N VAL A 47 -18.24 0.56 -2.57
CA VAL A 47 -17.55 -0.30 -3.54
C VAL A 47 -18.29 -0.28 -4.87
N ILE A 48 -19.60 -0.49 -4.88
CA ILE A 48 -20.40 -0.47 -6.12
C ILE A 48 -20.28 0.89 -6.81
N SER A 49 -20.41 1.98 -6.07
CA SER A 49 -20.30 3.34 -6.63
C SER A 49 -18.90 3.63 -7.19
N THR A 50 -17.84 3.19 -6.50
CA THR A 50 -16.46 3.37 -6.97
C THR A 50 -16.18 2.54 -8.21
N LEU A 51 -16.70 1.30 -8.28
CA LEU A 51 -16.55 0.46 -9.46
C LEU A 51 -17.32 1.05 -10.66
N ASP A 52 -18.57 1.50 -10.45
CA ASP A 52 -19.34 2.17 -11.50
C ASP A 52 -18.64 3.43 -12.00
N TRP A 53 -18.12 4.25 -11.09
CA TRP A 53 -17.28 5.38 -11.45
C TRP A 53 -16.06 4.94 -12.27
N ALA A 54 -15.30 3.95 -11.78
CA ALA A 54 -14.07 3.51 -12.42
C ALA A 54 -14.31 2.92 -13.82
N PHE A 55 -15.43 2.24 -14.07
CA PHE A 55 -15.66 1.58 -15.36
C PHE A 55 -16.51 2.40 -16.34
N ASN A 56 -17.49 3.18 -15.84
CA ASN A 56 -18.48 3.83 -16.70
C ASN A 56 -18.32 5.36 -16.77
N LEU A 57 -17.80 6.01 -15.72
CA LEU A 57 -17.74 7.47 -15.64
C LEU A 57 -16.31 8.02 -15.79
N ALA A 58 -15.31 7.26 -15.37
CA ALA A 58 -13.92 7.70 -15.35
C ALA A 58 -13.34 7.82 -16.76
N GLN A 59 -12.88 9.02 -17.10
CA GLN A 59 -12.24 9.32 -18.38
C GLN A 59 -10.76 8.98 -18.32
N TRP A 60 -10.43 7.68 -18.39
CA TRP A 60 -9.05 7.20 -18.33
C TRP A 60 -8.16 7.73 -19.46
N SER A 61 -8.74 8.22 -20.55
CA SER A 61 -8.01 8.82 -21.68
C SER A 61 -7.22 10.08 -21.30
N VAL A 62 -7.67 10.83 -20.28
CA VAL A 62 -7.02 12.06 -19.83
C VAL A 62 -5.58 11.79 -19.34
N ILE A 63 -5.31 10.61 -18.79
CA ILE A 63 -4.00 10.25 -18.23
C ILE A 63 -2.92 10.14 -19.33
N PRO A 64 -3.04 9.25 -20.34
CA PRO A 64 -2.04 9.16 -21.40
C PRO A 64 -2.00 10.41 -22.26
N GLU A 65 -3.13 11.06 -22.52
CA GLU A 65 -3.19 12.29 -23.33
C GLU A 65 -2.43 13.46 -22.69
N ASN A 66 -2.43 13.54 -21.36
CA ASN A 66 -1.78 14.60 -20.60
C ASN A 66 -0.51 14.12 -19.89
N LEU A 67 0.02 12.94 -20.20
CA LEU A 67 1.18 12.36 -19.52
C LEU A 67 2.37 13.32 -19.53
N LYS A 68 2.59 13.99 -20.66
CA LYS A 68 3.62 15.01 -20.83
C LYS A 68 3.44 16.19 -19.87
N LEU A 69 2.21 16.64 -19.64
CA LEU A 69 1.88 17.70 -18.69
C LEU A 69 2.12 17.22 -17.24
N TYR A 70 1.80 15.96 -16.91
CA TYR A 70 2.06 15.42 -15.58
C TYR A 70 3.54 15.22 -15.28
N MET A 71 4.32 14.77 -16.27
CA MET A 71 5.76 14.53 -16.11
C MET A 71 6.58 15.83 -16.07
N VAL A 72 6.15 16.86 -16.79
CA VAL A 72 6.96 18.07 -17.01
C VAL A 72 6.29 19.36 -16.52
N GLY A 73 5.03 19.31 -16.10
CA GLY A 73 4.27 20.47 -15.66
C GLY A 73 3.93 21.43 -16.80
N LEU A 74 3.71 22.71 -16.45
CA LEU A 74 3.35 23.80 -17.37
C LEU A 74 4.56 24.33 -18.18
N PHE A 75 5.60 23.52 -18.39
CA PHE A 75 6.82 23.97 -19.05
C PHE A 75 6.62 24.13 -20.56
N PRO A 76 7.08 25.23 -21.18
CA PRO A 76 6.90 25.44 -22.61
C PRO A 76 7.59 24.35 -23.43
N VAL A 77 6.88 23.82 -24.42
CA VAL A 77 7.31 22.65 -25.23
C VAL A 77 8.69 22.86 -25.87
N ARG A 78 8.98 24.09 -26.31
CA ARG A 78 10.26 24.46 -26.94
C ARG A 78 11.45 24.37 -25.98
N GLN A 79 11.23 24.42 -24.68
CA GLN A 79 12.29 24.43 -23.67
C GLN A 79 12.47 23.07 -22.99
N LEU A 80 11.67 22.06 -23.32
CA LEU A 80 11.72 20.72 -22.68
C LEU A 80 13.11 20.08 -22.73
N TRP A 81 13.92 20.41 -23.74
CA TRP A 81 15.30 19.94 -23.83
C TRP A 81 16.11 20.29 -22.58
N ARG A 82 15.85 21.43 -21.92
CA ARG A 82 16.53 21.85 -20.69
C ARG A 82 16.29 20.86 -19.54
N ILE A 83 15.07 20.34 -19.44
CA ILE A 83 14.68 19.41 -18.39
C ILE A 83 15.35 18.07 -18.62
N TRP A 84 15.34 17.57 -19.86
CA TRP A 84 16.04 16.34 -20.21
C TRP A 84 17.57 16.46 -20.06
N THR A 85 18.16 17.62 -20.38
CA THR A 85 19.60 17.85 -20.14
C THR A 85 19.94 17.86 -18.66
N LEU A 86 19.12 18.50 -17.82
CA LEU A 86 19.34 18.50 -16.37
C LEU A 86 19.18 17.11 -15.78
N LEU A 87 18.14 16.37 -16.20
CA LEU A 87 17.93 15.00 -15.76
C LEU A 87 19.09 14.10 -16.16
N GLY A 88 19.57 14.19 -17.41
CA GLY A 88 20.73 13.45 -17.89
C GLY A 88 22.00 13.81 -17.14
N LEU A 89 22.23 15.09 -16.85
CA LEU A 89 23.36 15.55 -16.05
C LEU A 89 23.30 14.98 -14.62
N ILE A 90 22.15 15.06 -13.96
CA ILE A 90 21.95 14.50 -12.62
C ILE A 90 22.19 12.99 -12.63
N ALA A 91 21.65 12.26 -13.62
CA ALA A 91 21.84 10.82 -13.74
C ALA A 91 23.30 10.45 -14.00
N ALA A 92 24.01 11.21 -14.85
CA ALA A 92 25.42 11.00 -15.12
C ALA A 92 26.28 11.25 -13.88
N LEU A 93 26.05 12.36 -13.18
CA LEU A 93 26.75 12.69 -11.93
C LEU A 93 26.46 11.65 -10.86
N ALA A 94 25.20 11.24 -10.68
CA ALA A 94 24.82 10.19 -9.74
C ALA A 94 25.51 8.86 -10.07
N GLY A 95 25.56 8.48 -11.36
CA GLY A 95 26.26 7.28 -11.81
C GLY A 95 27.77 7.32 -11.56
N LEU A 96 28.41 8.47 -11.82
CA LEU A 96 29.85 8.66 -11.55
C LEU A 96 30.14 8.66 -10.04
N SER A 97 29.32 9.34 -9.24
CA SER A 97 29.41 9.33 -7.78
C SER A 97 29.25 7.92 -7.23
N TRP A 98 28.25 7.17 -7.70
CA TRP A 98 28.04 5.78 -7.27
C TRP A 98 29.20 4.88 -7.69
N GLY A 99 29.67 4.97 -8.93
CA GLY A 99 30.86 4.23 -9.39
C GLY A 99 32.11 4.55 -8.57
N ALA A 100 32.23 5.80 -8.11
CA ALA A 100 33.32 6.23 -7.25
C ALA A 100 33.24 5.72 -5.82
N VAL A 101 32.04 5.59 -5.27
CA VAL A 101 31.85 4.97 -3.95
C VAL A 101 32.02 3.45 -4.06
N ALA A 102 31.39 2.82 -5.06
CA ALA A 102 31.39 1.37 -5.24
C ALA A 102 32.80 0.79 -5.43
N ARG A 103 33.68 1.46 -6.19
CA ARG A 103 35.09 1.03 -6.34
C ARG A 103 35.87 1.08 -5.02
N ASN A 104 35.51 2.01 -4.13
CA ASN A 104 36.20 2.25 -2.86
C ASN A 104 35.53 1.55 -1.67
N ALA A 105 34.40 0.87 -1.89
CA ALA A 105 33.63 0.23 -0.83
C ALA A 105 34.44 -0.84 -0.08
N ALA A 106 35.34 -1.55 -0.77
CA ALA A 106 36.22 -2.55 -0.16
C ALA A 106 37.30 -1.97 0.78
N GLN A 107 37.52 -0.65 0.77
CA GLN A 107 38.44 0.04 1.68
C GLN A 107 37.72 0.75 2.83
N LEU A 108 36.38 0.77 2.83
CA LEU A 108 35.56 1.44 3.82
C LEU A 108 35.03 0.49 4.90
N PHE A 109 35.31 -0.81 4.79
CA PHE A 109 34.96 -1.88 5.73
C PHE A 109 36.19 -2.75 6.01
#